data_AF-A0A9P0KM89-F1
#
_entry.id   AF-A0A9P0KM89-F1
#
_cell.length_a   1.000
_cell.length_b   1.000
_cell.length_c   1.000
_cell.angle_alpha   90.00
_cell.angle_beta   90.00
_cell.angle_gamma   90.00
#
_symmetry.space_group_name_H-M   'P 1'
#
loop_
_entity.id
_entity.type
_entity.pdbx_description
1 polymer ?
#
loop_
_entity_poly.entity_id
_entity_poly.type
_entity_poly.pdbx_seq_one_letter_code
_entity_poly.pdbx_strand_id
1 'polypeptide(L)'
;MAYFPKELLVYAVQQHFQERLNKKLTWARRVGIRDERIYHLKPIMPVVTSKSFNIPIEVTTDNVDTVAEQHYPLCMLHLHNYLRRNHHLKYDCKMQLGIFLKWVGMPYEDMLVFWKEEFTQVMTEEKYEKEYVYLFKHQYGKVGSKLQYKPYTCERIQSFTPAVNQEHGCPFKHWDQSSLSAKLEEELGGDYEQLQDIEDLVREKHYVGACNKYLCYKNPAASSSEPIASPNEYVQKSMLSDLYGVNEVKDCLDTLLDTL
;
A
#
# COMPACT_ATOMS: atom_id res chain seq x y z
N MET A 1 27.17 -29.88 -28.63
CA MET A 1 26.07 -29.80 -27.65
C MET A 1 26.58 -29.03 -26.45
N ALA A 2 25.88 -27.97 -26.05
CA ALA A 2 26.21 -27.24 -24.83
C ALA A 2 25.32 -27.75 -23.69
N TYR A 3 25.93 -28.06 -22.55
CA TYR A 3 25.23 -28.54 -21.36
C TYR A 3 25.05 -27.37 -20.40
N PHE A 4 23.81 -27.15 -19.98
CA PHE A 4 23.46 -26.06 -19.08
C PHE A 4 22.79 -26.62 -17.81
N PRO A 5 23.15 -26.10 -16.62
CA PRO A 5 22.34 -26.22 -15.42
C PRO A 5 20.91 -25.73 -15.69
N LYS A 6 19.91 -26.40 -15.10
CA LYS A 6 18.49 -26.10 -15.30
C LYS A 6 18.14 -24.67 -14.90
N GLU A 7 18.85 -24.15 -13.91
CA GLU A 7 18.71 -22.81 -13.34
C GLU A 7 19.13 -21.74 -14.36
N LEU A 8 20.20 -21.97 -15.10
CA LEU A 8 20.68 -21.07 -16.15
C LEU A 8 19.78 -21.10 -17.40
N LEU A 9 19.08 -22.21 -17.64
CA LEU A 9 18.09 -22.31 -18.72
C LEU A 9 16.89 -21.41 -18.46
N VAL A 10 16.38 -21.38 -17.22
CA VAL A 10 15.27 -20.50 -16.82
C VAL A 10 15.66 -19.04 -17.01
N TYR A 11 16.86 -18.67 -16.56
CA TYR A 11 17.38 -17.31 -16.73
C TYR A 11 17.50 -16.92 -18.21
N ALA A 12 18.09 -17.78 -19.05
CA ALA A 12 18.23 -17.52 -20.48
C ALA A 12 16.87 -17.37 -21.18
N VAL A 13 15.88 -18.19 -20.83
CA VAL A 13 14.51 -18.10 -21.36
C VAL A 13 13.83 -16.81 -20.91
N GLN A 14 13.97 -16.44 -19.64
CA GLN A 14 13.40 -15.20 -19.10
C GLN A 14 13.99 -13.96 -19.79
N GLN A 15 15.32 -13.88 -19.90
CA GLN A 15 16.02 -12.78 -20.58
C GLN A 15 15.57 -12.65 -22.03
N HIS A 16 15.59 -13.77 -22.77
CA HIS A 16 15.19 -13.74 -24.18
C HIS A 16 13.70 -13.41 -24.36
N PHE A 17 12.85 -13.83 -23.43
CA PHE A 17 11.42 -13.48 -23.43
C PHE A 17 11.22 -11.98 -23.16
N GLN A 18 11.89 -11.43 -22.15
CA GLN A 18 11.82 -10.01 -21.80
C GLN A 18 12.27 -9.12 -22.94
N GLU A 19 13.41 -9.40 -23.56
CA GLU A 19 13.92 -8.66 -24.74
C GLU A 19 12.89 -8.64 -25.88
N ARG A 20 12.33 -9.82 -26.21
CA ARG A 20 11.34 -9.94 -27.30
C ARG A 20 10.04 -9.25 -26.96
N LEU A 21 9.59 -9.33 -25.70
CA LEU A 21 8.37 -8.68 -25.23
C LEU A 21 8.53 -7.15 -25.28
N ASN A 22 9.63 -6.61 -24.75
CA ASN A 22 9.93 -5.18 -24.75
C ASN A 22 10.02 -4.62 -26.18
N LYS A 23 10.69 -5.34 -27.09
CA LYS A 23 10.75 -4.96 -28.51
C LYS A 23 9.36 -4.91 -29.16
N LYS A 24 8.47 -5.85 -28.82
CA LYS A 24 7.09 -5.86 -29.34
C LYS A 24 6.22 -4.77 -28.70
N LEU A 25 6.35 -4.52 -27.41
CA LEU A 25 5.60 -3.49 -26.69
C LEU A 25 6.00 -2.08 -27.15
N THR A 26 7.29 -1.82 -27.34
CA THR A 26 7.77 -0.53 -27.89
C THR A 26 7.25 -0.30 -29.30
N TRP A 27 7.24 -1.33 -30.15
CA TRP A 27 6.62 -1.25 -31.48
C TRP A 27 5.10 -0.99 -31.39
N ALA A 28 4.38 -1.74 -30.55
CA ALA A 28 2.93 -1.56 -30.36
C ALA A 28 2.58 -0.16 -29.85
N ARG A 29 3.40 0.40 -28.94
CA ARG A 29 3.25 1.76 -28.42
C ARG A 29 3.44 2.82 -29.52
N ARG A 30 4.38 2.60 -30.44
CA ARG A 30 4.63 3.50 -31.59
C ARG A 30 3.50 3.45 -32.62
N VAL A 31 3.01 2.26 -32.93
CA VAL A 31 1.92 2.09 -33.91
C VAL A 31 0.60 2.67 -33.37
N GLY A 32 0.39 2.56 -32.05
CA GLY A 32 -0.83 2.99 -31.39
C GLY A 32 -2.04 2.14 -31.80
N ILE A 33 -3.06 2.13 -30.95
CA ILE A 33 -4.34 1.50 -31.28
C ILE A 33 -5.26 2.60 -31.80
N ARG A 34 -5.60 2.53 -33.10
CA ARG A 34 -6.44 3.51 -33.81
C ARG A 34 -7.91 3.09 -33.93
N ASP A 35 -8.23 1.86 -33.53
CA ASP A 35 -9.59 1.33 -33.58
C ASP A 35 -10.41 1.89 -32.41
N GLU A 36 -11.46 2.65 -32.74
CA GLU A 36 -12.36 3.27 -31.77
C GLU A 36 -13.00 2.24 -30.81
N ARG A 37 -13.24 1.02 -31.28
CA ARG A 37 -13.86 -0.05 -30.50
C ARG A 37 -12.94 -0.53 -29.36
N ILE A 38 -11.64 -0.30 -29.47
CA ILE A 38 -10.65 -0.70 -28.46
C ILE A 38 -10.44 0.40 -27.40
N TYR A 39 -10.85 1.65 -27.66
CA TYR A 39 -10.72 2.71 -26.66
C TYR A 39 -11.54 2.45 -25.39
N HIS A 40 -12.65 1.73 -25.51
CA HIS A 40 -13.46 1.30 -24.36
C HIS A 40 -12.72 0.32 -23.43
N LEU A 41 -11.68 -0.37 -23.94
CA LEU A 41 -10.85 -1.28 -23.15
C LEU A 41 -9.77 -0.55 -22.35
N LYS A 42 -9.27 0.61 -22.78
CA LYS A 42 -8.24 1.37 -22.05
C LYS A 42 -8.57 1.62 -20.56
N PRO A 43 -9.80 2.01 -20.17
CA PRO A 43 -10.17 2.18 -18.77
C PRO A 43 -10.41 0.86 -18.01
N ILE A 44 -10.54 -0.27 -18.72
CA ILE A 44 -10.78 -1.60 -18.14
C ILE A 44 -9.47 -2.39 -18.01
N MET A 45 -8.48 -2.11 -18.87
CA MET A 45 -7.17 -2.73 -18.75
C MET A 45 -6.52 -2.31 -17.43
N PRO A 46 -6.06 -3.26 -16.60
CA PRO A 46 -5.26 -2.92 -15.44
C PRO A 46 -4.05 -2.14 -15.93
N VAL A 47 -3.82 -0.95 -15.35
CA VAL A 47 -2.60 -0.21 -15.61
C VAL A 47 -1.47 -1.00 -14.95
N VAL A 48 -0.81 -1.85 -15.74
CA VAL A 48 0.46 -2.46 -15.36
C VAL A 48 1.50 -1.36 -15.45
N THR A 49 1.58 -0.53 -14.41
CA THR A 49 2.74 0.34 -14.21
C THR A 49 3.94 -0.56 -14.00
N SER A 50 5.12 -0.23 -14.52
CA SER A 50 6.36 -0.97 -14.27
C SER A 50 6.72 -1.15 -12.77
N LYS A 51 5.99 -0.49 -11.86
CA LYS A 51 6.07 -0.63 -10.40
C LYS A 51 5.02 -1.56 -9.78
N SER A 52 4.16 -2.23 -10.54
CA SER A 52 3.32 -3.29 -9.99
C SER A 52 4.16 -4.55 -9.86
N PHE A 53 5.07 -4.54 -8.87
CA PHE A 53 5.63 -5.76 -8.33
C PHE A 53 4.45 -6.59 -7.83
N ASN A 54 4.28 -7.80 -8.36
CA ASN A 54 3.41 -8.79 -7.74
C ASN A 54 4.03 -9.11 -6.39
N ILE A 55 3.59 -8.40 -5.34
CA ILE A 55 3.90 -8.79 -3.97
C ILE A 55 3.22 -10.16 -3.80
N PRO A 56 3.97 -11.22 -3.45
CA PRO A 56 3.41 -12.57 -3.37
C PRO A 56 2.48 -12.76 -2.16
N ILE A 57 2.35 -11.76 -1.29
CA ILE A 57 1.50 -11.79 -0.10
C ILE A 57 0.20 -11.05 -0.42
N GLU A 58 -0.83 -11.83 -0.73
CA GLU A 58 -2.20 -11.35 -0.85
C GLU A 58 -2.75 -11.06 0.55
N VAL A 59 -3.33 -9.87 0.75
CA VAL A 59 -3.96 -9.51 2.03
C VAL A 59 -5.40 -10.00 2.01
N THR A 60 -5.72 -10.94 2.89
CA THR A 60 -7.04 -11.57 3.02
C THR A 60 -7.64 -11.24 4.38
N THR A 61 -8.89 -11.66 4.60
CA THR A 61 -9.53 -11.56 5.93
C THR A 61 -8.72 -12.24 7.02
N ASP A 62 -8.03 -13.33 6.69
CA ASP A 62 -7.37 -14.20 7.66
C ASP A 62 -6.01 -13.66 8.12
N ASN A 63 -5.33 -12.87 7.29
CA ASN A 63 -3.98 -12.39 7.56
C ASN A 63 -3.87 -10.87 7.76
N VAL A 64 -4.97 -10.12 7.57
CA VAL A 64 -4.95 -8.65 7.60
C VAL A 64 -4.40 -8.09 8.90
N ASP A 65 -4.68 -8.74 10.05
CA ASP A 65 -4.19 -8.28 11.36
C ASP A 65 -2.68 -8.47 11.50
N THR A 66 -2.16 -9.65 11.15
CA THR A 66 -0.72 -9.92 11.13
C THR A 66 0.01 -8.97 10.18
N VAL A 67 -0.56 -8.75 9.00
CA VAL A 67 0.00 -7.83 8.00
C VAL A 67 -0.02 -6.39 8.51
N ALA A 68 -1.07 -5.97 9.22
CA ALA A 68 -1.17 -4.64 9.78
C ALA A 68 -0.08 -4.39 10.82
N GLU A 69 0.08 -5.31 11.76
CA GLU A 69 1.09 -5.20 12.82
C GLU A 69 2.52 -5.14 12.26
N GLN A 70 2.83 -5.91 11.22
CA GLN A 70 4.18 -6.01 10.68
C GLN A 70 4.49 -4.92 9.65
N HIS A 71 3.56 -4.64 8.73
CA HIS A 71 3.88 -3.92 7.49
C HIS A 71 3.15 -2.59 7.31
N TYR A 72 2.13 -2.27 8.10
CA TYR A 72 1.40 -1.02 7.87
C TYR A 72 2.20 0.20 8.32
N PRO A 73 2.15 1.30 7.53
CA PRO A 73 2.61 2.59 8.02
C PRO A 73 1.73 3.05 9.17
N LEU A 74 2.28 3.88 10.06
CA LEU A 74 1.59 4.33 11.28
C LEU A 74 0.18 4.90 11.03
N CYS A 75 -0.03 5.60 9.90
CA CYS A 75 -1.35 6.12 9.52
C CYS A 75 -2.41 5.04 9.29
N MET A 76 -2.05 3.92 8.67
CA MET A 76 -2.98 2.83 8.39
C MET A 76 -3.09 1.89 9.58
N LEU A 77 -1.99 1.65 10.30
CA LEU A 77 -1.99 0.90 11.55
C LEU A 77 -2.91 1.54 12.59
N HIS A 78 -2.87 2.87 12.72
CA HIS A 78 -3.80 3.59 13.61
C HIS A 78 -5.26 3.36 13.24
N LEU A 79 -5.61 3.52 11.95
CA LEU A 79 -6.98 3.30 11.49
C LEU A 79 -7.44 1.86 11.67
N HIS A 80 -6.56 0.90 11.43
CA HIS A 80 -6.81 -0.52 11.65
C HIS A 80 -7.09 -0.82 13.13
N ASN A 81 -6.21 -0.35 14.02
CA ASN A 81 -6.37 -0.55 15.46
C ASN A 81 -7.57 0.21 16.03
N TYR A 82 -7.88 1.39 15.49
CA TYR A 82 -9.09 2.12 15.87
C TYR A 82 -10.35 1.36 15.43
N LEU A 83 -10.35 0.81 14.20
CA LEU A 83 -11.45 -0.01 13.71
C LEU A 83 -11.65 -1.22 14.61
N ARG A 84 -10.61 -2.03 14.86
CA ARG A 84 -10.69 -3.23 15.73
C ARG A 84 -11.15 -2.94 17.16
N ARG A 85 -10.90 -1.74 17.69
CA ARG A 85 -11.32 -1.34 19.04
C ARG A 85 -12.76 -0.81 19.11
N ASN A 86 -13.19 -0.09 18.08
CA ASN A 86 -14.48 0.63 18.10
C ASN A 86 -15.55 -0.03 17.23
N HIS A 87 -15.15 -1.00 16.40
CA HIS A 87 -16.00 -1.71 15.45
C HIS A 87 -16.73 -0.78 14.47
N HIS A 88 -16.22 0.45 14.29
CA HIS A 88 -16.79 1.47 13.43
C HIS A 88 -15.75 2.51 13.02
N LEU A 89 -15.95 3.09 11.84
CA LEU A 89 -15.16 4.21 11.33
C LEU A 89 -16.05 5.30 10.75
N LYS A 90 -15.63 6.56 10.91
CA LYS A 90 -16.25 7.71 10.22
C LYS A 90 -15.95 7.71 8.72
N TYR A 91 -16.65 8.53 7.95
CA TYR A 91 -16.62 8.49 6.48
C TYR A 91 -15.19 8.59 5.91
N ASP A 92 -14.42 9.61 6.31
CA ASP A 92 -13.07 9.82 5.78
C ASP A 92 -12.11 8.71 6.19
N CYS A 93 -12.25 8.16 7.40
CA CYS A 93 -11.48 7.00 7.84
C CYS A 93 -11.80 5.75 7.00
N LYS A 94 -13.08 5.49 6.73
CA LYS A 94 -13.50 4.41 5.83
C LYS A 94 -12.93 4.58 4.43
N MET A 95 -12.87 5.82 3.93
CA MET A 95 -12.30 6.11 2.61
C MET A 95 -10.79 5.90 2.58
N GLN A 96 -10.06 6.40 3.58
CA GLN A 96 -8.61 6.24 3.67
C GLN A 96 -8.21 4.76 3.81
N LEU A 97 -8.82 4.02 4.75
CA LEU A 97 -8.51 2.60 4.98
C LEU A 97 -9.04 1.71 3.85
N GLY A 98 -10.29 1.88 3.42
CA GLY A 98 -10.91 1.03 2.40
C GLY A 98 -10.23 1.14 1.02
N ILE A 99 -9.85 2.34 0.60
CA ILE A 99 -9.07 2.52 -0.64
C ILE A 99 -7.67 1.94 -0.48
N PHE A 100 -7.04 2.12 0.68
CA PHE A 100 -5.74 1.53 0.95
C PHE A 100 -5.77 -0.01 0.83
N LEU A 101 -6.72 -0.69 1.51
CA LEU A 101 -6.88 -2.15 1.45
C LEU A 101 -7.05 -2.66 0.01
N LYS A 102 -7.88 -1.99 -0.79
CA LYS A 102 -8.05 -2.29 -2.23
C LYS A 102 -6.71 -2.31 -2.97
N TRP A 103 -5.86 -1.32 -2.73
CA TRP A 103 -4.59 -1.15 -3.45
C TRP A 103 -3.42 -1.91 -2.83
N VAL A 104 -3.54 -2.36 -1.58
CA VAL A 104 -2.63 -3.37 -1.01
C VAL A 104 -2.88 -4.73 -1.65
N GLY A 105 -4.09 -4.98 -2.15
CA GLY A 105 -4.44 -6.17 -2.92
C GLY A 105 -5.56 -6.99 -2.32
N MET A 106 -6.29 -6.47 -1.32
CA MET A 106 -7.38 -7.21 -0.69
C MET A 106 -8.50 -7.51 -1.71
N PRO A 107 -8.84 -8.81 -1.92
CA PRO A 107 -9.94 -9.19 -2.80
C PRO A 107 -11.24 -8.52 -2.42
N TYR A 108 -12.10 -8.29 -3.41
CA TYR A 108 -13.39 -7.65 -3.17
C TYR A 108 -14.29 -8.45 -2.24
N GLU A 109 -14.28 -9.78 -2.35
CA GLU A 109 -15.11 -10.65 -1.49
C GLU A 109 -14.61 -10.62 -0.04
N ASP A 110 -13.29 -10.75 0.17
CA ASP A 110 -12.65 -10.62 1.48
C ASP A 110 -12.91 -9.25 2.10
N MET A 111 -12.87 -8.18 1.31
CA MET A 111 -13.18 -6.85 1.80
C MET A 111 -14.63 -6.73 2.29
N LEU A 112 -15.61 -7.32 1.60
CA LEU A 112 -17.00 -7.32 2.06
C LEU A 112 -17.16 -8.07 3.39
N VAL A 113 -16.47 -9.21 3.53
CA VAL A 113 -16.47 -10.01 4.75
C VAL A 113 -15.82 -9.23 5.88
N PHE A 114 -14.63 -8.67 5.67
CA PHE A 114 -13.88 -7.86 6.63
C PHE A 114 -14.74 -6.73 7.22
N TRP A 115 -15.37 -5.91 6.37
CA TRP A 115 -16.21 -4.80 6.87
C TRP A 115 -17.49 -5.29 7.54
N LYS A 116 -18.06 -6.40 7.06
CA LYS A 116 -19.27 -6.98 7.65
C LYS A 116 -18.99 -7.46 9.07
N GLU A 117 -18.01 -8.35 9.23
CA GLU A 117 -17.64 -8.95 10.51
C GLU A 117 -17.31 -7.91 11.58
N GLU A 118 -16.65 -6.84 11.17
CA GLU A 118 -16.24 -5.77 12.06
C GLU A 118 -17.43 -4.88 12.45
N PHE A 119 -18.23 -4.42 11.49
CA PHE A 119 -19.32 -3.49 11.79
C PHE A 119 -20.46 -4.19 12.54
N THR A 120 -20.70 -5.48 12.29
CA THR A 120 -21.75 -6.24 12.97
C THR A 120 -21.46 -6.53 14.44
N GLN A 121 -20.27 -6.21 14.96
CA GLN A 121 -20.01 -6.26 16.41
C GLN A 121 -20.81 -5.21 17.18
N VAL A 122 -21.16 -4.08 16.54
CA VAL A 122 -21.88 -2.95 17.17
C VAL A 122 -23.20 -2.59 16.49
N MET A 123 -23.55 -3.24 15.37
CA MET A 123 -24.82 -3.04 14.68
C MET A 123 -25.38 -4.34 14.10
N THR A 124 -26.66 -4.34 13.74
CA THR A 124 -27.27 -5.50 13.07
C THR A 124 -26.80 -5.62 11.62
N GLU A 125 -26.81 -6.85 11.09
CA GLU A 125 -26.51 -7.12 9.69
C GLU A 125 -27.43 -6.32 8.74
N GLU A 126 -28.72 -6.23 9.04
CA GLU A 126 -29.68 -5.42 8.26
C GLU A 126 -29.26 -3.95 8.18
N LYS A 127 -28.82 -3.36 9.30
CA LYS A 127 -28.34 -1.98 9.33
C LYS A 127 -27.05 -1.82 8.52
N TYR A 128 -26.12 -2.77 8.68
CA TYR A 128 -24.87 -2.79 7.91
C TYR A 128 -25.13 -2.81 6.40
N GLU A 129 -25.99 -3.72 5.94
CA GLU A 129 -26.33 -3.88 4.52
C GLU A 129 -26.96 -2.63 3.94
N LYS A 130 -27.90 -2.02 4.67
CA LYS A 130 -28.63 -0.84 4.23
C LYS A 130 -27.76 0.41 4.17
N GLU A 131 -26.88 0.62 5.14
CA GLU A 131 -26.15 1.88 5.31
C GLU A 131 -24.75 1.87 4.67
N TYR A 132 -24.04 0.73 4.63
CA TYR A 132 -22.60 0.72 4.36
C TYR A 132 -22.18 -0.08 3.13
N VAL A 133 -22.87 -1.17 2.78
CA VAL A 133 -22.47 -2.04 1.66
C VAL A 133 -22.34 -1.27 0.34
N TYR A 134 -23.22 -0.28 0.10
CA TYR A 134 -23.12 0.57 -1.09
C TYR A 134 -21.77 1.32 -1.16
N LEU A 135 -21.31 1.87 -0.04
CA LEU A 135 -20.04 2.62 0.03
C LEU A 135 -18.85 1.71 -0.32
N PHE A 136 -18.78 0.53 0.28
CA PHE A 136 -17.67 -0.42 0.06
C PHE A 136 -17.66 -0.96 -1.38
N LYS A 137 -18.84 -1.23 -1.95
CA LYS A 137 -18.99 -1.53 -3.39
C LYS A 137 -18.48 -0.40 -4.27
N HIS A 138 -18.75 0.85 -3.87
CA HIS A 138 -18.34 2.03 -4.62
C HIS A 138 -16.81 2.21 -4.60
N GLN A 139 -16.15 1.97 -3.45
CA GLN A 139 -14.68 2.02 -3.33
C GLN A 139 -13.98 1.06 -4.33
N TYR A 140 -14.58 -0.10 -4.58
CA TYR A 140 -14.11 -1.08 -5.56
C TYR A 140 -14.61 -0.84 -6.99
N GLY A 141 -15.36 0.23 -7.25
CA GLY A 141 -15.89 0.55 -8.57
C GLY A 141 -16.93 -0.45 -9.08
N LYS A 142 -17.61 -1.18 -8.18
CA LYS A 142 -18.62 -2.20 -8.54
C LYS A 142 -20.01 -1.63 -8.77
N VAL A 143 -20.28 -0.41 -8.30
CA VAL A 143 -21.58 0.28 -8.41
C VAL A 143 -21.41 1.74 -8.86
N GLY A 144 -22.52 2.40 -9.20
CA GLY A 144 -22.52 3.80 -9.62
C GLY A 144 -21.80 4.03 -10.94
N SER A 145 -21.02 5.12 -11.03
CA SER A 145 -20.20 5.46 -12.21
C SER A 145 -19.00 4.54 -12.43
N LYS A 146 -18.83 3.51 -11.58
CA LYS A 146 -17.69 2.57 -11.60
C LYS A 146 -16.35 3.29 -11.54
N LEU A 147 -16.28 4.36 -10.73
CA LEU A 147 -15.08 5.16 -10.55
C LEU A 147 -13.94 4.29 -10.01
N GLN A 148 -12.80 4.33 -10.70
CA GLN A 148 -11.58 3.71 -10.22
C GLN A 148 -10.83 4.67 -9.31
N TYR A 149 -11.13 4.61 -8.01
CA TYR A 149 -10.38 5.35 -6.99
C TYR A 149 -8.89 5.02 -7.08
N LYS A 150 -8.06 6.04 -7.27
CA LYS A 150 -6.60 5.94 -7.16
C LYS A 150 -6.17 5.79 -5.70
N PRO A 151 -5.03 5.12 -5.41
CA PRO A 151 -4.50 5.06 -4.06
C PRO A 151 -4.19 6.47 -3.56
N TYR A 152 -4.32 6.67 -2.25
CA TYR A 152 -4.03 7.97 -1.66
C TYR A 152 -2.52 8.14 -1.53
N THR A 153 -2.00 9.29 -1.96
CA THR A 153 -0.59 9.66 -1.75
C THR A 153 -0.40 10.19 -0.33
N CYS A 154 0.84 10.17 0.16
CA CYS A 154 1.21 10.81 1.42
C CYS A 154 0.83 12.30 1.41
N GLU A 155 1.05 12.99 0.29
CA GLU A 155 0.65 14.39 0.10
C GLU A 155 -0.87 14.59 0.28
N ARG A 156 -1.69 13.73 -0.32
CA ARG A 156 -3.15 13.79 -0.17
C ARG A 156 -3.59 13.53 1.28
N ILE A 157 -3.00 12.55 1.94
CA ILE A 157 -3.35 12.22 3.34
C ILE A 157 -2.93 13.36 4.27
N GLN A 158 -1.80 13.98 4.00
CA GLN A 158 -1.31 15.14 4.74
C GLN A 158 -2.15 16.40 4.46
N SER A 159 -2.82 16.52 3.31
CA SER A 159 -3.66 17.70 3.02
C SER A 159 -5.02 17.68 3.71
N PHE A 160 -5.40 16.56 4.33
CA PHE A 160 -6.62 16.48 5.14
C PHE A 160 -6.54 17.40 6.37
N THR A 161 -7.71 17.77 6.88
CA THR A 161 -7.89 18.59 8.09
C THR A 161 -8.83 17.87 9.05
N PRO A 162 -8.35 16.82 9.75
CA PRO A 162 -9.19 16.03 10.64
C PRO A 162 -9.78 16.91 11.75
N ALA A 163 -11.10 16.86 11.91
CA ALA A 163 -11.78 17.50 13.04
C ALA A 163 -11.60 16.69 14.34
N VAL A 164 -12.05 17.25 15.46
CA VAL A 164 -12.08 16.51 16.74
C VAL A 164 -12.84 15.19 16.58
N ASN A 165 -12.27 14.09 17.08
CA ASN A 165 -12.76 12.72 16.92
C ASN A 165 -12.74 12.19 15.47
N GLN A 166 -11.87 12.72 14.60
CA GLN A 166 -11.60 12.15 13.29
C GLN A 166 -10.19 11.57 13.28
N GLU A 167 -10.08 10.29 12.95
CA GLU A 167 -8.84 9.52 13.11
C GLU A 167 -8.04 9.37 11.80
N HIS A 168 -8.53 9.98 10.71
CA HIS A 168 -7.87 9.92 9.41
C HIS A 168 -6.70 10.91 9.32
N GLY A 169 -5.91 10.80 8.25
CA GLY A 169 -4.75 11.65 8.01
C GLY A 169 -3.42 10.98 8.37
N CYS A 170 -2.39 11.81 8.52
CA CYS A 170 -1.02 11.39 8.82
C CYS A 170 -0.68 11.66 10.30
N PRO A 171 -0.39 10.63 11.11
CA PRO A 171 0.01 10.79 12.52
C PRO A 171 1.19 11.76 12.69
N PHE A 172 2.22 11.64 11.86
CA PHE A 172 3.39 12.53 11.89
C PHE A 172 3.07 14.02 11.67
N LYS A 173 1.88 14.35 11.13
CA LYS A 173 1.45 15.74 10.90
C LYS A 173 0.35 16.19 11.86
N HIS A 174 -0.61 15.30 12.14
CA HIS A 174 -1.87 15.68 12.79
C HIS A 174 -1.92 15.35 14.28
N TRP A 175 -1.08 14.44 14.77
CA TRP A 175 -1.01 14.17 16.20
C TRP A 175 -0.18 15.22 16.92
N ASP A 176 -0.50 15.42 18.19
CA ASP A 176 0.37 16.16 19.08
C ASP A 176 1.63 15.34 19.41
N GLN A 177 2.66 16.05 19.86
CA GLN A 177 3.96 15.45 20.17
C GLN A 177 3.83 14.30 21.18
N SER A 178 3.05 14.48 22.26
CA SER A 178 2.99 13.49 23.34
C SER A 178 2.33 12.17 22.89
N SER A 179 1.26 12.26 22.12
CA SER A 179 0.58 11.09 21.54
C SER A 179 1.49 10.37 20.54
N LEU A 180 2.24 11.13 19.73
CA LEU A 180 3.18 10.56 18.76
C LEU A 180 4.35 9.84 19.45
N SER A 181 5.01 10.49 20.42
CA SER A 181 6.12 9.90 21.17
C SER A 181 5.71 8.61 21.85
N ALA A 182 4.58 8.60 22.58
CA ALA A 182 4.08 7.42 23.27
C ALA A 182 3.80 6.25 22.29
N LYS A 183 3.26 6.55 21.11
CA LYS A 183 3.01 5.51 20.11
C LYS A 183 4.29 5.00 19.44
N LEU A 184 5.26 5.88 19.19
CA LEU A 184 6.55 5.47 18.64
C LEU A 184 7.36 4.63 19.65
N GLU A 185 7.29 4.96 20.95
CA GLU A 185 7.88 4.15 22.02
C GLU A 185 7.29 2.73 22.05
N GLU A 186 5.96 2.62 21.94
CA GLU A 186 5.27 1.33 21.87
C GLU A 186 5.72 0.49 20.66
N GLU A 187 5.84 1.11 19.48
CA GLU A 187 6.15 0.39 18.23
C GLU A 187 7.65 0.09 18.04
N LEU A 188 8.55 0.93 18.56
CA LEU A 188 10.01 0.82 18.36
C LEU A 188 10.76 0.33 19.60
N GLY A 189 10.08 0.15 20.74
CA GLY A 189 10.68 -0.39 21.97
C GLY A 189 11.52 0.61 22.76
N GLY A 190 11.35 1.91 22.54
CA GLY A 190 11.90 2.97 23.42
C GLY A 190 13.37 3.35 23.22
N ASP A 191 13.96 3.14 22.03
CA ASP A 191 15.28 3.69 21.70
C ASP A 191 15.20 5.22 21.53
N TYR A 192 15.72 5.95 22.52
CA TYR A 192 15.66 7.41 22.56
C TYR A 192 16.25 8.09 21.33
N GLU A 193 17.35 7.56 20.76
CA GLU A 193 18.00 8.18 19.60
C GLU A 193 17.12 8.06 18.34
N GLN A 194 16.49 6.90 18.15
CA GLN A 194 15.58 6.65 17.02
C GLN A 194 14.33 7.53 17.11
N LEU A 195 13.79 7.68 18.32
CA LEU A 195 12.63 8.54 18.58
C LEU A 195 12.99 10.00 18.28
N GLN A 196 14.11 10.49 18.81
CA GLN A 196 14.55 11.86 18.60
C GLN A 196 14.75 12.19 17.11
N ASP A 197 15.35 11.28 16.32
CA ASP A 197 15.54 11.48 14.88
C ASP A 197 14.20 11.64 14.13
N ILE A 198 13.21 10.80 14.44
CA ILE A 198 11.86 10.93 13.87
C ILE A 198 11.21 12.25 14.30
N GLU A 199 11.30 12.60 15.58
CA GLU A 199 10.69 13.81 16.13
C GLU A 199 11.29 15.10 15.56
N ASP A 200 12.60 15.12 15.33
CA ASP A 200 13.30 16.26 14.72
C ASP A 200 12.82 16.46 13.28
N LEU A 201 12.67 15.37 12.50
CA LEU A 201 12.08 15.44 11.16
C LEU A 201 10.63 15.93 11.19
N VAL A 202 9.83 15.52 12.17
CA VAL A 202 8.46 16.03 12.35
C VAL A 202 8.46 17.53 12.66
N ARG A 203 9.37 18.00 13.51
CA ARG A 203 9.52 19.42 13.86
C ARG A 203 9.88 20.28 12.64
N GLU A 204 10.73 19.74 11.77
CA GLU A 204 11.09 20.34 10.48
C GLU A 204 10.00 20.20 9.40
N LYS A 205 8.88 19.53 9.71
CA LYS A 205 7.76 19.24 8.80
C LYS A 205 8.13 18.28 7.67
N HIS A 206 9.18 17.50 7.83
CA HIS A 206 9.61 16.44 6.94
C HIS A 206 8.87 15.12 7.23
N TYR A 207 7.54 15.13 7.16
CA TYR A 207 6.68 14.00 7.57
C TYR A 207 6.92 12.70 6.79
N VAL A 208 7.22 12.81 5.49
CA VAL A 208 7.56 11.63 4.68
C VAL A 208 8.89 11.04 5.12
N GLY A 209 9.88 11.89 5.44
CA GLY A 209 11.16 11.46 5.99
C GLY A 209 10.99 10.75 7.33
N ALA A 210 10.18 11.30 8.23
CA ALA A 210 9.83 10.68 9.51
C ALA A 210 9.20 9.29 9.33
N CYS A 211 8.25 9.15 8.39
CA CYS A 211 7.65 7.86 8.06
C CYS A 211 8.67 6.86 7.47
N ASN A 212 9.61 7.32 6.64
CA ASN A 212 10.67 6.46 6.11
C ASN A 212 11.62 5.99 7.22
N LYS A 213 12.00 6.86 8.15
CA LYS A 213 12.82 6.51 9.31
C LYS A 213 12.12 5.49 10.20
N TYR A 214 10.83 5.70 10.47
CA TYR A 214 9.99 4.72 11.15
C TYR A 214 10.03 3.34 10.48
N LEU A 215 9.91 3.26 9.14
CA LEU A 215 10.07 1.99 8.42
C LEU A 215 11.45 1.38 8.64
N CYS A 216 12.51 2.18 8.52
CA CYS A 216 13.88 1.68 8.65
C CYS A 216 14.17 1.13 10.05
N TYR A 217 13.61 1.74 11.10
CA TYR A 217 13.78 1.24 12.47
C TYR A 217 12.95 -0.01 12.74
N LYS A 218 11.71 -0.05 12.22
CA LYS A 218 10.83 -1.21 12.35
C LYS A 218 11.31 -2.41 11.52
N ASN A 219 11.84 -2.15 10.32
CA ASN A 219 12.43 -3.13 9.42
C ASN A 219 13.76 -2.60 8.84
N PRO A 220 14.90 -2.91 9.46
CA PRO A 220 16.22 -2.48 8.97
C PRO A 220 16.55 -2.91 7.55
N ALA A 221 15.94 -3.99 7.04
CA ALA A 221 16.12 -4.43 5.66
C ALA A 221 15.38 -3.59 4.62
N ALA A 222 14.47 -2.72 5.06
CA ALA A 222 13.72 -1.82 4.20
C ALA A 222 14.44 -0.48 3.93
N SER A 223 15.70 -0.33 4.37
CA SER A 223 16.46 0.91 4.18
C SER A 223 16.60 1.25 2.69
N SER A 224 16.04 2.38 2.26
CA SER A 224 16.15 2.86 0.88
C SER A 224 16.35 4.37 0.84
N SER A 225 17.07 4.86 -0.18
CA SER A 225 17.28 6.29 -0.40
C SER A 225 16.05 6.98 -1.03
N GLU A 226 15.14 6.22 -1.63
CA GLU A 226 13.95 6.78 -2.29
C GLU A 226 12.84 7.09 -1.30
N PRO A 227 12.27 8.32 -1.32
CA PRO A 227 11.20 8.70 -0.41
C PRO A 227 9.90 7.95 -0.72
N ILE A 228 9.23 7.44 0.30
CA ILE A 228 7.94 6.73 0.16
C ILE A 228 6.81 7.73 -0.12
N ALA A 229 6.20 7.65 -1.31
CA ALA A 229 5.21 8.63 -1.75
C ALA A 229 3.75 8.24 -1.39
N SER A 230 3.51 7.00 -0.94
CA SER A 230 2.19 6.54 -0.53
C SER A 230 2.21 5.46 0.55
N PRO A 231 1.15 5.29 1.34
CA PRO A 231 1.03 4.18 2.29
C PRO A 231 1.08 2.81 1.63
N ASN A 232 0.54 2.68 0.40
CA ASN A 232 0.62 1.43 -0.35
C ASN A 232 2.09 1.09 -0.64
N GLU A 233 2.87 2.05 -1.16
CA GLU A 233 4.32 1.88 -1.42
C GLU A 233 5.09 1.49 -0.16
N TYR A 234 4.74 2.05 1.00
CA TYR A 234 5.31 1.65 2.29
C TYR A 234 5.17 0.14 2.52
N VAL A 235 3.94 -0.38 2.40
CA VAL A 235 3.65 -1.80 2.60
C VAL A 235 4.40 -2.65 1.60
N GLN A 236 4.46 -2.24 0.33
CA GLN A 236 5.20 -2.99 -0.69
C GLN A 236 6.68 -3.10 -0.31
N LYS A 237 7.31 -1.99 0.08
CA LYS A 237 8.71 -1.98 0.50
C LYS A 237 8.93 -2.86 1.73
N SER A 238 8.07 -2.74 2.75
CA SER A 238 8.15 -3.53 3.98
C SER A 238 8.01 -5.03 3.72
N MET A 239 7.05 -5.44 2.89
CA MET A 239 6.86 -6.87 2.56
C MET A 239 8.00 -7.42 1.69
N LEU A 240 8.49 -6.63 0.73
CA LEU A 240 9.61 -7.05 -0.13
C LEU A 240 10.92 -7.20 0.66
N SER A 241 11.18 -6.31 1.62
CA SER A 241 12.38 -6.43 2.46
C SER A 241 12.37 -7.68 3.33
N ASP A 242 11.20 -8.12 3.80
CA ASP A 242 11.08 -9.36 4.59
C ASP A 242 11.23 -10.63 3.75
N LEU A 243 10.84 -10.59 2.47
CA LEU A 243 10.95 -11.74 1.56
C LEU A 243 12.37 -11.96 1.04
N TYR A 244 13.11 -10.88 0.76
CA TYR A 244 14.39 -10.95 0.05
C TYR A 244 15.61 -10.56 0.90
N GLY A 245 15.40 -9.98 2.09
CA GLY A 245 16.49 -9.47 2.94
C GLY A 245 17.29 -8.33 2.28
N VAL A 246 18.16 -7.70 3.07
CA VAL A 246 18.90 -6.46 2.75
C VAL A 246 19.66 -6.50 1.40
N ASN A 247 20.10 -7.67 0.94
CA ASN A 247 21.10 -7.81 -0.12
C ASN A 247 20.54 -8.07 -1.53
N GLU A 248 19.29 -8.51 -1.69
CA GLU A 248 18.72 -8.81 -3.02
C GLU A 248 17.79 -7.72 -3.57
N VAL A 249 17.23 -6.87 -2.71
CA VAL A 249 16.31 -5.78 -3.13
C VAL A 249 17.06 -4.72 -3.95
N LYS A 250 18.31 -4.45 -3.61
CA LYS A 250 19.17 -3.51 -4.33
C LYS A 250 19.55 -4.04 -5.72
N ASP A 251 19.93 -5.31 -5.81
CA ASP A 251 20.25 -5.96 -7.10
C ASP A 251 19.03 -6.05 -8.01
N CYS A 252 17.83 -6.30 -7.47
CA CYS A 252 16.61 -6.38 -8.28
C CYS A 252 16.18 -5.00 -8.84
N LEU A 253 16.33 -3.92 -8.05
CA LEU A 253 16.01 -2.55 -8.46
C LEU A 253 17.06 -1.94 -9.41
N ASP A 254 18.35 -2.16 -9.14
CA ASP A 254 19.45 -1.62 -9.95
C ASP A 254 19.50 -2.31 -11.33
N THR A 255 19.24 -3.62 -11.42
CA THR A 255 19.17 -4.34 -12.71
C THR A 255 18.02 -3.85 -13.61
N LEU A 256 16.94 -3.30 -13.02
CA LEU A 256 15.79 -2.77 -13.75
C LEU A 256 15.96 -1.31 -14.19
N LEU A 257 16.80 -0.52 -13.51
CA LEU A 257 17.11 0.85 -13.89
C LEU A 257 18.18 0.94 -14.98
N ASP A 258 19.14 0.01 -14.99
CA ASP A 258 20.19 -0.05 -16.02
C ASP A 258 19.71 -0.62 -17.38
N THR A 259 18.45 -1.06 -17.47
CA THR A 259 17.84 -1.60 -18.71
C THR A 259 16.75 -0.69 -19.31
N LEU A 260 16.63 0.56 -18.84
CA LEU A 260 15.85 1.64 -19.47
C LEU A 260 16.75 2.65 -20.19
#